data_AF-A0A8H7CR10-F1
#
_entry.id   AF-A0A8H7CR10-F1
#
_cell.length_a   1.000
_cell.length_b   1.000
_cell.length_c   1.000
_cell.angle_alpha   90.00
_cell.angle_beta   90.00
_cell.angle_gamma   90.00
#
_symmetry.space_group_name_H-M   'P 1'
#
loop_
_entity.id
_entity.type
_entity.pdbx_description
1 polymer ?
#
loop_
_entity_poly.entity_id
_entity_poly.type
_entity_poly.pdbx_seq_one_letter_code
_entity_poly.pdbx_strand_id
1 'polypeptide(L)'
;MAVLSKVLLALIAASVVVGQSQPWGQCGGQGWTGPTTCTAGWTCVVSNPYYSQCLQGTGTTTATTTATTTTPPATTSTPPATTTASTPPATTTTTATPPSGSSPSTGVIGTDFEGTVNSSVWSVIVTAQSGGSATIDTTKAHSGTHSLKIVSTGGFSNHVFYGLSNLNALGSGSDIYGRYYANFMIAFNQDHTTHMMMTDPVAQTLRMGGQFGVLDWNRASDDSIMPDGSPTSDAGSIAIAANTWYCIEFHLSRTTGQIETWVNGNVIASLTTPQTRWGSSYIPNPSNWGLGWESYGSDPNTVWYDDIALGTSRLGC
;
A
#
# COMPACT_ATOMS: atom_id res chain seq x y z
N MET A 1 24.79 -70.66 26.05
CA MET A 1 23.46 -70.04 25.84
C MET A 1 23.69 -68.58 25.53
N ALA A 2 23.26 -68.15 24.34
CA ALA A 2 23.48 -66.82 23.80
C ALA A 2 22.54 -65.79 24.44
N VAL A 3 23.00 -64.56 24.66
CA VAL A 3 22.12 -63.41 24.90
C VAL A 3 22.45 -62.34 23.88
N LEU A 4 21.57 -62.23 22.89
CA LEU A 4 21.59 -61.30 21.78
C LEU A 4 20.92 -59.99 22.27
N SER A 5 21.68 -58.92 22.47
CA SER A 5 21.13 -57.60 22.82
C SER A 5 20.64 -56.91 21.54
N LYS A 6 19.31 -56.86 21.36
CA LYS A 6 18.66 -56.13 20.26
C LYS A 6 18.49 -54.66 20.66
N VAL A 7 19.21 -53.77 19.98
CA VAL A 7 18.98 -52.33 20.01
C VAL A 7 17.72 -52.04 19.20
N LEU A 8 16.67 -51.53 19.85
CA LEU A 8 15.44 -51.09 19.20
C LEU A 8 15.55 -49.58 18.92
N LEU A 9 15.73 -49.22 17.64
CA LEU A 9 15.70 -47.84 17.17
C LEU A 9 14.22 -47.43 17.00
N ALA A 10 13.72 -46.54 17.86
CA ALA A 10 12.38 -45.98 17.71
C ALA A 10 12.41 -44.82 16.70
N LEU A 11 11.84 -45.02 15.51
CA LEU A 11 11.55 -43.94 14.58
C LEU A 11 10.35 -43.14 15.12
N ILE A 12 10.60 -41.89 15.53
CA ILE A 12 9.55 -40.91 15.80
C ILE A 12 9.14 -40.31 14.44
N ALA A 13 7.96 -40.69 13.93
CA ALA A 13 7.34 -40.00 12.82
C ALA A 13 6.74 -38.68 13.34
N ALA A 14 7.40 -37.56 13.07
CA ALA A 14 6.81 -36.24 13.27
C ALA A 14 5.75 -36.01 12.18
N SER A 15 4.47 -36.11 12.55
CA SER A 15 3.36 -35.71 11.69
C SER A 15 3.47 -34.20 11.45
N VAL A 16 3.89 -33.80 10.26
CA VAL A 16 3.86 -32.39 9.84
C VAL A 16 2.39 -32.04 9.62
N VAL A 17 1.76 -31.40 10.61
CA VAL A 17 0.45 -30.79 10.42
C VAL A 17 0.67 -29.61 9.49
N VAL A 18 0.32 -29.78 8.22
CA VAL A 18 0.29 -28.67 7.28
C VAL A 18 -0.95 -27.85 7.62
N GLY A 19 -0.77 -26.78 8.41
CA GLY A 19 -1.84 -25.85 8.78
C GLY A 19 -2.45 -25.16 7.55
N GLN A 20 -3.49 -24.36 7.71
CA GLN A 20 -3.98 -23.52 6.62
C GLN A 20 -3.10 -22.27 6.45
N SER A 21 -2.88 -21.84 5.21
CA SER A 21 -2.18 -20.59 4.91
C SER A 21 -3.06 -19.43 5.39
N GLN A 22 -2.42 -18.50 6.10
CA GLN A 22 -3.05 -17.28 6.58
C GLN A 22 -3.49 -16.39 5.39
N PRO A 23 -4.38 -15.42 5.62
CA PRO A 23 -4.69 -14.37 4.65
C PRO A 23 -3.43 -13.81 3.98
N TRP A 24 -3.43 -13.70 2.65
CA TRP A 24 -2.28 -13.27 1.82
C TRP A 24 -1.01 -14.14 1.92
N GLY A 25 -1.05 -15.27 2.64
CA GLY A 25 0.05 -16.23 2.70
C GLY A 25 0.18 -17.07 1.42
N GLN A 26 1.36 -17.65 1.22
CA GLN A 26 1.59 -18.59 0.11
C GLN A 26 0.84 -19.90 0.35
N CYS A 27 0.02 -20.28 -0.63
CA CYS A 27 -0.81 -21.47 -0.60
C CYS A 27 -0.50 -22.44 -1.75
N GLY A 28 0.59 -22.21 -2.49
CA GLY A 28 0.96 -23.06 -3.63
C GLY A 28 2.14 -22.52 -4.41
N GLY A 29 2.55 -23.29 -5.42
CA GLY A 29 3.72 -23.01 -6.26
C GLY A 29 4.62 -24.24 -6.41
N GLN A 30 5.32 -24.35 -7.54
CA GLN A 30 6.34 -25.38 -7.73
C GLN A 30 7.40 -25.31 -6.63
N GLY A 31 7.64 -26.44 -5.95
CA GLY A 31 8.58 -26.55 -4.83
C GLY A 31 8.02 -26.12 -3.47
N TRP A 32 6.78 -25.64 -3.38
CA TRP A 32 6.15 -25.28 -2.11
C TRP A 32 5.80 -26.52 -1.29
N THR A 33 6.33 -26.63 -0.07
CA THR A 33 6.05 -27.72 0.88
C THR A 33 5.15 -27.30 2.04
N GLY A 34 4.64 -26.07 2.01
CA GLY A 34 3.80 -25.51 3.06
C GLY A 34 2.30 -25.73 2.82
N PRO A 35 1.44 -25.03 3.58
CA PRO A 35 -0.01 -25.05 3.44
C PRO A 35 -0.49 -24.89 2.00
N THR A 36 -1.41 -25.73 1.54
CA THR A 36 -2.04 -25.59 0.20
C THR A 36 -3.49 -25.10 0.25
N THR A 37 -4.05 -24.96 1.46
CA THR A 37 -5.40 -24.47 1.70
C THR A 37 -5.35 -23.18 2.49
N CYS A 38 -6.21 -22.22 2.15
CA CYS A 38 -6.33 -20.95 2.88
C CYS A 38 -7.29 -21.05 4.05
N THR A 39 -7.14 -20.16 5.04
CA THR A 39 -8.11 -19.96 6.12
C THR A 39 -9.52 -19.71 5.58
N ALA A 40 -10.55 -20.07 6.35
CA ALA A 40 -11.95 -19.89 5.95
C ALA A 40 -12.24 -18.45 5.45
N GLY A 41 -12.94 -18.34 4.31
CA GLY A 41 -13.20 -17.06 3.64
C GLY A 41 -12.13 -16.61 2.64
N TRP A 42 -11.03 -17.36 2.51
CA TRP A 42 -9.94 -17.08 1.58
C TRP A 42 -9.78 -18.21 0.58
N THR A 43 -9.39 -17.88 -0.65
CA THR A 43 -9.21 -18.80 -1.77
C THR A 43 -7.76 -18.76 -2.23
N CYS A 44 -7.16 -19.91 -2.47
CA CYS A 44 -5.82 -19.97 -3.02
C CYS A 44 -5.85 -19.61 -4.50
N VAL A 45 -5.32 -18.44 -4.87
CA VAL A 45 -5.27 -17.94 -6.23
C VAL A 45 -3.86 -18.09 -6.78
N VAL A 46 -3.75 -18.76 -7.93
CA VAL A 46 -2.46 -18.94 -8.61
C VAL A 46 -2.01 -17.60 -9.19
N SER A 47 -0.84 -17.10 -8.76
CA SER A 47 -0.23 -15.89 -9.31
C SER A 47 0.73 -16.23 -10.44
N ASN A 48 1.58 -17.25 -10.24
CA ASN A 48 2.50 -17.76 -11.25
C ASN A 48 2.88 -19.24 -10.93
N PRO A 49 3.63 -19.94 -11.79
CA PRO A 49 3.95 -21.36 -11.59
C PRO A 49 4.67 -21.70 -10.28
N TYR A 50 5.40 -20.74 -9.70
CA TYR A 50 6.16 -20.91 -8.47
C TYR A 50 5.48 -20.32 -7.24
N TYR A 51 4.33 -19.64 -7.41
CA TYR A 51 3.68 -18.90 -6.33
C TYR A 51 2.15 -18.81 -6.50
N SER A 52 1.43 -19.23 -5.46
CA SER A 52 -0.02 -19.03 -5.31
C SER A 52 -0.29 -18.41 -3.95
N GLN A 53 -1.26 -17.49 -3.86
CA GLN A 53 -1.53 -16.69 -2.67
C GLN A 53 -2.99 -16.82 -2.21
N CYS A 54 -3.22 -16.81 -0.90
CA CYS A 54 -4.55 -16.71 -0.33
C CYS A 54 -5.13 -15.31 -0.55
N LEU A 55 -6.16 -15.20 -1.38
CA LEU A 55 -6.89 -13.95 -1.66
C LEU A 55 -8.36 -14.08 -1.25
N GLN A 56 -9.03 -12.97 -0.98
CA GLN A 56 -10.49 -12.98 -0.78
C GLN A 56 -11.18 -13.23 -2.13
N GLY A 57 -11.88 -14.35 -2.24
CA GLY A 57 -12.73 -14.60 -3.40
C GLY A 57 -13.97 -13.70 -3.32
N THR A 58 -14.34 -13.07 -4.42
CA THR A 58 -15.63 -12.37 -4.60
C THR A 58 -16.82 -13.34 -4.72
N GLY A 59 -16.73 -14.52 -4.10
CA GLY A 59 -17.73 -15.56 -4.14
C GLY A 59 -18.92 -15.20 -3.25
N THR A 60 -20.03 -14.88 -3.91
CA THR A 60 -21.36 -14.74 -3.33
C THR A 60 -21.63 -15.86 -2.31
N THR A 61 -22.02 -15.47 -1.09
CA THR A 61 -22.49 -16.36 -0.03
C THR A 61 -23.66 -17.20 -0.54
N THR A 62 -23.37 -18.44 -0.96
CA THR A 62 -24.40 -19.48 -1.03
C THR A 62 -24.38 -20.18 0.33
N ALA A 63 -25.45 -19.97 1.09
CA ALA A 63 -25.64 -20.54 2.41
C ALA A 63 -25.51 -22.08 2.39
N THR A 64 -24.63 -22.60 3.25
CA THR A 64 -24.55 -24.02 3.59
C THR A 64 -25.85 -24.42 4.29
N THR A 65 -26.74 -25.10 3.56
CA THR A 65 -27.86 -25.84 4.16
C THR A 65 -27.48 -27.30 4.33
N THR A 66 -27.60 -27.77 5.57
CA THR A 66 -27.43 -29.16 6.00
C THR A 66 -28.32 -30.10 5.18
N ALA A 67 -27.72 -31.05 4.45
CA ALA A 67 -28.46 -32.09 3.74
C ALA A 67 -28.40 -33.42 4.51
N THR A 68 -29.58 -33.86 4.98
CA THR A 68 -29.86 -35.19 5.51
C THR A 68 -29.91 -36.23 4.38
N THR A 69 -29.37 -37.41 4.68
CA THR A 69 -29.32 -38.62 3.85
C THR A 69 -30.71 -39.15 3.52
N THR A 70 -31.06 -39.25 2.22
CA THR A 70 -32.04 -40.24 1.72
C THR A 70 -31.68 -40.72 0.31
N THR A 71 -31.98 -42.00 0.08
CA THR A 71 -31.59 -42.92 -1.01
C THR A 71 -32.15 -42.56 -2.40
N PRO A 72 -31.46 -42.87 -3.52
CA PRO A 72 -31.90 -42.51 -4.87
C PRO A 72 -32.81 -43.54 -5.55
N PRO A 73 -33.63 -43.13 -6.54
CA PRO A 73 -33.95 -43.99 -7.66
C PRO A 73 -33.67 -43.38 -9.05
N ALA A 74 -33.05 -44.22 -9.88
CA ALA A 74 -33.15 -44.41 -11.33
C ALA A 74 -33.20 -43.21 -12.32
N THR A 75 -32.09 -43.11 -13.07
CA THR A 75 -31.88 -42.77 -14.48
C THR A 75 -33.07 -42.37 -15.38
N THR A 76 -32.89 -41.27 -16.11
CA THR A 76 -33.14 -41.20 -17.57
C THR A 76 -32.26 -40.12 -18.22
N SER A 77 -31.62 -40.50 -19.32
CA SER A 77 -30.66 -39.75 -20.14
C SER A 77 -31.33 -38.83 -21.16
N THR A 78 -30.82 -37.60 -21.34
CA THR A 78 -31.01 -36.80 -22.58
C THR A 78 -29.75 -35.96 -22.86
N PRO A 79 -29.30 -35.78 -24.11
CA PRO A 79 -27.94 -35.31 -24.46
C PRO A 79 -27.75 -33.78 -24.34
N PRO A 80 -26.50 -33.28 -24.23
CA PRO A 80 -26.22 -31.86 -24.11
C PRO A 80 -26.21 -31.15 -25.47
N ALA A 81 -26.85 -29.98 -25.53
CA ALA A 81 -26.72 -29.04 -26.63
C ALA A 81 -25.41 -28.26 -26.49
N THR A 82 -24.57 -28.35 -27.52
CA THR A 82 -23.36 -27.55 -27.76
C THR A 82 -23.70 -26.07 -27.92
N THR A 83 -23.07 -25.20 -27.13
CA THR A 83 -22.90 -23.79 -27.46
C THR A 83 -21.42 -23.41 -27.36
N THR A 84 -20.96 -22.80 -28.45
CA THR A 84 -19.62 -22.39 -28.79
C THR A 84 -19.10 -21.28 -27.88
N ALA A 85 -17.85 -21.44 -27.43
CA ALA A 85 -17.06 -20.43 -26.75
C ALA A 85 -16.70 -19.27 -27.70
N SER A 86 -16.96 -18.04 -27.29
CA SER A 86 -16.42 -16.82 -27.91
C SER A 86 -15.39 -16.19 -26.97
N THR A 87 -14.14 -16.21 -27.43
CA THR A 87 -12.95 -15.60 -26.82
C THR A 87 -13.09 -14.08 -26.72
N PRO A 88 -12.88 -13.44 -25.55
CA PRO A 88 -12.67 -12.00 -25.49
C PRO A 88 -11.26 -11.63 -25.98
N PRO A 89 -11.06 -10.52 -26.70
CA PRO A 89 -9.76 -10.14 -27.22
C PRO A 89 -8.80 -9.71 -26.09
N ALA A 90 -7.53 -10.04 -26.27
CA ALA A 90 -6.43 -9.59 -25.42
C ALA A 90 -6.34 -8.06 -25.41
N THR A 91 -6.54 -7.45 -24.25
CA THR A 91 -6.25 -6.03 -24.03
C THR A 91 -4.75 -5.88 -23.81
N THR A 92 -4.06 -5.33 -24.80
CA THR A 92 -2.68 -4.85 -24.69
C THR A 92 -2.60 -3.76 -23.64
N THR A 93 -1.90 -4.02 -22.54
CA THR A 93 -1.55 -3.03 -21.53
C THR A 93 -0.48 -2.10 -22.10
N THR A 94 -0.87 -0.91 -22.52
CA THR A 94 0.08 0.17 -22.83
C THR A 94 0.55 0.78 -21.52
N THR A 95 1.84 0.66 -21.21
CA THR A 95 2.55 1.43 -20.19
C THR A 95 2.34 2.92 -20.47
N ALA A 96 1.50 3.58 -19.69
CA ALA A 96 1.28 5.02 -19.81
C ALA A 96 2.46 5.74 -19.17
N THR A 97 3.20 6.52 -19.97
CA THR A 97 4.19 7.48 -19.47
C THR A 97 3.46 8.51 -18.59
N PRO A 98 3.92 8.76 -17.35
CA PRO A 98 3.37 9.81 -16.49
C PRO A 98 3.45 11.19 -17.18
N PRO A 99 2.52 12.12 -16.88
CA PRO A 99 2.49 13.42 -17.53
C PRO A 99 3.71 14.27 -17.11
N SER A 100 4.70 14.38 -18.00
CA SER A 100 5.72 15.42 -17.97
C SER A 100 5.06 16.77 -18.26
N GLY A 101 4.61 17.46 -17.22
CA GLY A 101 4.23 18.88 -17.29
C GLY A 101 2.81 19.17 -16.82
N SER A 102 2.70 20.26 -16.07
CA SER A 102 1.44 20.87 -15.62
C SER A 102 0.57 21.25 -16.82
N SER A 103 -0.35 20.37 -17.22
CA SER A 103 -1.44 20.72 -18.12
C SER A 103 -2.74 20.83 -17.30
N PRO A 104 -3.21 22.05 -16.99
CA PRO A 104 -4.45 22.28 -16.25
C PRO A 104 -5.71 21.74 -16.94
N SER A 105 -5.62 21.26 -18.19
CA SER A 105 -6.78 20.77 -18.95
C SER A 105 -7.34 19.44 -18.46
N THR A 106 -6.62 18.71 -17.61
CA THR A 106 -7.04 17.41 -17.06
C THR A 106 -7.33 17.43 -15.55
N GLY A 107 -7.19 18.58 -14.89
CA GLY A 107 -7.36 18.68 -13.43
C GLY A 107 -6.26 17.97 -12.62
N VAL A 108 -5.12 17.65 -13.25
CA VAL A 108 -3.96 17.00 -12.62
C VAL A 108 -2.75 17.93 -12.66
N ILE A 109 -2.03 18.03 -11.54
CA ILE A 109 -0.78 18.77 -11.39
C ILE A 109 0.29 17.77 -10.93
N GLY A 110 1.35 17.62 -11.71
CA GLY A 110 2.39 16.62 -11.44
C GLY A 110 3.71 16.92 -12.12
N THR A 111 4.72 16.10 -11.81
CA THR A 111 6.02 16.06 -12.49
C THR A 111 6.65 14.67 -12.32
N ASP A 112 7.29 14.19 -13.38
CA ASP A 112 8.15 13.00 -13.44
C ASP A 112 9.65 13.37 -13.30
N PHE A 113 9.95 14.63 -12.98
CA PHE A 113 11.31 15.17 -12.80
C PHE A 113 12.28 15.09 -13.99
N GLU A 114 11.89 14.52 -15.14
CA GLU A 114 12.75 14.40 -16.33
C GLU A 114 13.00 15.75 -17.03
N GLY A 115 12.07 16.68 -16.88
CA GLY A 115 12.14 18.03 -17.43
C GLY A 115 12.54 19.10 -16.41
N THR A 116 12.63 20.34 -16.89
CA THR A 116 12.76 21.50 -15.99
C THR A 116 11.54 21.59 -15.07
N VAL A 117 11.75 21.37 -13.78
CA VAL A 117 10.70 21.49 -12.77
C VAL A 117 10.30 22.96 -12.61
N ASN A 118 9.00 23.24 -12.66
CA ASN A 118 8.47 24.58 -12.41
C ASN A 118 8.62 24.94 -10.93
N SER A 119 9.67 25.71 -10.60
CA SER A 119 9.99 26.11 -9.23
C SER A 119 8.95 27.01 -8.56
N SER A 120 8.02 27.59 -9.32
CA SER A 120 6.89 28.35 -8.78
C SER A 120 5.74 27.45 -8.31
N VAL A 121 5.73 26.18 -8.74
CA VAL A 121 4.74 25.18 -8.35
C VAL A 121 5.35 24.21 -7.34
N TRP A 122 6.54 23.69 -7.66
CA TRP A 122 7.24 22.67 -6.87
C TRP A 122 8.50 23.26 -6.24
N SER A 123 8.55 23.30 -4.91
CA SER A 123 9.64 23.92 -4.17
C SER A 123 9.86 23.27 -2.81
N VAL A 124 10.96 23.59 -2.14
CA VAL A 124 11.13 23.27 -0.72
C VAL A 124 10.14 24.13 0.07
N ILE A 125 9.15 23.48 0.70
CA ILE A 125 8.10 24.13 1.49
C ILE A 125 8.38 24.07 2.99
N VAL A 126 9.26 23.16 3.41
CA VAL A 126 9.83 23.11 4.76
C VAL A 126 11.34 22.94 4.63
N THR A 127 12.08 23.92 5.14
CA THR A 127 13.55 23.95 5.08
C THR A 127 14.13 23.33 6.35
N ALA A 128 15.10 22.43 6.18
CA ALA A 128 15.82 21.85 7.30
C ALA A 128 16.61 22.92 8.06
N GLN A 129 16.61 22.82 9.39
CA GLN A 129 17.45 23.68 10.24
C GLN A 129 18.92 23.24 10.16
N SER A 130 19.15 21.94 9.97
CA SER A 130 20.46 21.33 9.75
C SER A 130 20.30 20.05 8.93
N GLY A 131 21.37 19.57 8.27
CA GLY A 131 21.52 18.17 7.86
C GLY A 131 20.48 17.53 6.93
N GLY A 132 19.48 18.28 6.46
CA GLY A 132 18.45 17.85 5.52
C GLY A 132 18.58 18.54 4.16
N SER A 133 18.24 17.86 3.07
CA SER A 133 18.30 18.42 1.72
C SER A 133 17.28 17.80 0.77
N ALA A 134 16.87 18.57 -0.23
CA ALA A 134 16.01 18.14 -1.34
C ALA A 134 16.69 18.51 -2.66
N THR A 135 16.96 17.52 -3.51
CA THR A 135 17.70 17.69 -4.77
C THR A 135 17.18 16.73 -5.82
N ILE A 136 17.28 17.08 -7.11
CA ILE A 136 17.04 16.11 -8.18
C ILE A 136 18.26 15.19 -8.30
N ASP A 137 18.03 13.88 -8.25
CA ASP A 137 19.05 12.83 -8.37
C ASP A 137 18.91 12.14 -9.71
N THR A 138 20.04 11.96 -10.40
CA THR A 138 20.13 11.35 -11.74
C THR A 138 20.59 9.89 -11.70
N THR A 139 20.81 9.35 -10.50
CA THR A 139 21.39 8.01 -10.31
C THR A 139 20.37 6.96 -9.89
N LYS A 140 19.17 7.40 -9.51
CA LYS A 140 18.06 6.54 -9.08
C LYS A 140 16.75 7.23 -9.41
N ALA A 141 15.88 6.54 -10.12
CA ALA A 141 14.54 6.99 -10.47
C ALA A 141 13.60 5.79 -10.57
N HIS A 142 12.30 6.04 -10.53
CA HIS A 142 11.29 5.04 -10.80
C HIS A 142 11.04 4.96 -12.31
N SER A 143 10.71 6.09 -12.92
CA SER A 143 10.64 6.25 -14.37
C SER A 143 11.84 7.07 -14.85
N GLY A 144 12.18 6.98 -16.14
CA GLY A 144 13.25 7.79 -16.72
C GLY A 144 14.61 7.67 -15.99
N THR A 145 15.19 8.82 -15.65
CA THR A 145 16.54 8.97 -15.10
C THR A 145 16.65 9.97 -13.95
N HIS A 146 15.60 10.76 -13.66
CA HIS A 146 15.58 11.79 -12.63
C HIS A 146 14.54 11.44 -11.57
N SER A 147 14.86 11.68 -10.31
CA SER A 147 13.85 11.70 -9.25
C SER A 147 14.20 12.72 -8.18
N LEU A 148 13.22 13.10 -7.37
CA LEU A 148 13.46 13.92 -6.19
C LEU A 148 14.12 13.07 -5.10
N LYS A 149 15.34 13.40 -4.70
CA LYS A 149 16.00 12.85 -3.53
C LYS A 149 15.85 13.76 -2.33
N ILE A 150 15.32 13.20 -1.27
CA ILE A 150 15.31 13.77 0.07
C ILE A 150 16.36 13.06 0.91
N VAL A 151 17.24 13.81 1.55
CA VAL A 151 18.19 13.30 2.56
C VAL A 151 17.86 13.96 3.88
N SER A 152 17.74 13.17 4.95
CA SER A 152 17.67 13.66 6.33
C SER A 152 18.60 12.85 7.22
N THR A 153 19.34 13.55 8.07
CA THR A 153 20.22 12.95 9.09
C THR A 153 19.46 12.49 10.34
N GLY A 154 18.12 12.60 10.33
CA GLY A 154 17.24 12.11 11.39
C GLY A 154 16.96 13.13 12.47
N GLY A 155 15.79 13.05 13.09
CA GLY A 155 15.35 14.00 14.12
C GLY A 155 14.66 15.22 13.53
N PHE A 156 13.86 15.89 14.38
CA PHE A 156 12.93 16.93 13.94
C PHE A 156 13.62 18.12 13.25
N SER A 157 14.75 18.61 13.76
CA SER A 157 15.48 19.75 13.17
C SER A 157 16.04 19.46 11.76
N ASN A 158 16.15 18.19 11.38
CA ASN A 158 16.68 17.77 10.09
C ASN A 158 15.57 17.46 9.07
N HIS A 159 14.31 17.82 9.36
CA HIS A 159 13.23 17.59 8.42
C HIS A 159 13.35 18.47 7.18
N VAL A 160 12.89 17.98 6.05
CA VAL A 160 12.79 18.76 4.81
C VAL A 160 11.62 18.22 4.03
N PHE A 161 10.82 19.12 3.45
CA PHE A 161 9.71 18.75 2.60
C PHE A 161 9.73 19.58 1.32
N TYR A 162 9.57 18.90 0.19
CA TYR A 162 9.45 19.46 -1.13
C TYR A 162 8.06 19.17 -1.68
N GLY A 163 7.41 20.16 -2.26
CA GLY A 163 6.06 19.98 -2.76
C GLY A 163 5.37 21.26 -3.19
N LEU A 164 4.03 21.22 -3.17
CA LEU A 164 3.14 22.28 -3.59
C LEU A 164 2.71 23.11 -2.38
N SER A 165 3.02 24.40 -2.39
CA SER A 165 2.70 25.33 -1.28
C SER A 165 1.24 25.78 -1.25
N ASN A 166 0.49 25.57 -2.34
CA ASN A 166 -0.90 26.01 -2.47
C ASN A 166 -1.76 24.98 -3.21
N LEU A 167 -2.45 24.13 -2.44
CA LEU A 167 -3.35 23.09 -2.96
C LEU A 167 -4.59 23.65 -3.67
N ASN A 168 -4.92 24.94 -3.52
CA ASN A 168 -6.02 25.54 -4.28
C ASN A 168 -5.76 25.54 -5.80
N ALA A 169 -4.53 25.26 -6.23
CA ALA A 169 -4.20 25.05 -7.63
C ALA A 169 -5.01 23.89 -8.27
N LEU A 170 -5.50 22.92 -7.49
CA LEU A 170 -6.39 21.84 -7.94
C LEU A 170 -7.87 22.24 -8.08
N GLY A 171 -8.24 23.43 -7.61
CA GLY A 171 -9.63 23.87 -7.48
C GLY A 171 -10.11 23.87 -6.02
N SER A 172 -10.81 24.93 -5.62
CA SER A 172 -11.30 25.09 -4.25
C SER A 172 -12.37 24.05 -3.91
N GLY A 173 -12.21 23.36 -2.79
CA GLY A 173 -13.21 22.43 -2.25
C GLY A 173 -13.31 21.07 -2.95
N SER A 174 -12.54 20.85 -4.03
CA SER A 174 -12.51 19.53 -4.70
C SER A 174 -11.82 18.49 -3.83
N ASP A 175 -12.31 17.26 -3.87
CA ASP A 175 -11.63 16.11 -3.30
C ASP A 175 -10.22 15.99 -3.87
N ILE A 176 -9.29 15.51 -3.04
CA ILE A 176 -7.86 15.50 -3.36
C ILE A 176 -7.43 14.05 -3.54
N TYR A 177 -6.93 13.74 -4.73
CA TYR A 177 -6.20 12.51 -4.99
C TYR A 177 -4.73 12.86 -5.14
N GLY A 178 -3.86 12.11 -4.47
CA GLY A 178 -2.42 12.28 -4.60
C GLY A 178 -1.73 10.95 -4.82
N ARG A 179 -0.77 10.93 -5.74
CA ARG A 179 0.04 9.77 -6.10
C ARG A 179 1.51 10.17 -6.11
N TYR A 180 2.34 9.31 -5.54
CA TYR A 180 3.78 9.42 -5.64
C TYR A 180 4.40 8.03 -5.60
N TYR A 181 5.47 7.85 -6.37
CA TYR A 181 6.33 6.70 -6.22
C TYR A 181 7.38 7.04 -5.17
N ALA A 182 7.59 6.17 -4.19
CA ALA A 182 8.57 6.37 -3.12
C ALA A 182 9.50 5.17 -3.00
N ASN A 183 10.78 5.43 -2.80
CA ASN A 183 11.79 4.43 -2.47
C ASN A 183 12.59 4.88 -1.26
N PHE A 184 12.47 4.14 -0.17
CA PHE A 184 13.12 4.46 1.10
C PHE A 184 14.43 3.69 1.22
N MET A 185 15.54 4.36 1.51
CA MET A 185 16.83 3.70 1.69
C MET A 185 16.80 2.74 2.89
N ILE A 186 16.09 3.14 3.95
CA ILE A 186 15.91 2.38 5.19
C ILE A 186 14.43 2.00 5.33
N ALA A 187 14.17 0.75 5.70
CA ALA A 187 12.83 0.22 5.95
C ALA A 187 12.17 0.91 7.14
N PHE A 188 10.84 0.92 7.18
CA PHE A 188 10.11 1.41 8.35
C PHE A 188 10.38 0.51 9.56
N ASN A 189 10.50 1.14 10.72
CA ASN A 189 10.77 0.50 12.01
C ASN A 189 9.68 0.91 13.01
N GLN A 190 9.93 0.72 14.30
CA GLN A 190 8.95 1.03 15.35
C GLN A 190 8.71 2.53 15.57
N ASP A 191 9.66 3.37 15.17
CA ASP A 191 9.64 4.79 15.47
C ASP A 191 8.65 5.55 14.60
N HIS A 192 8.14 6.66 15.14
CA HIS A 192 7.24 7.55 14.42
C HIS A 192 8.03 8.46 13.48
N THR A 193 7.74 8.33 12.19
CA THR A 193 8.34 9.08 11.09
C THR A 193 7.25 9.69 10.21
N THR A 194 7.58 10.68 9.39
CA THR A 194 6.64 11.30 8.45
C THR A 194 7.37 11.53 7.14
N HIS A 195 6.82 10.99 6.05
CA HIS A 195 7.40 11.13 4.71
C HIS A 195 6.50 11.96 3.79
N MET A 196 5.23 12.15 4.16
CA MET A 196 4.31 13.06 3.49
C MET A 196 3.57 13.90 4.52
N MET A 197 3.49 15.22 4.28
CA MET A 197 2.81 16.17 5.16
C MET A 197 1.84 17.05 4.39
N MET A 198 0.84 17.54 5.12
CA MET A 198 -0.12 18.54 4.70
C MET A 198 -0.48 19.43 5.90
N THR A 199 -0.32 20.75 5.77
CA THR A 199 -0.81 21.72 6.75
C THR A 199 -2.33 21.75 6.67
N ASP A 200 -3.00 21.51 7.80
CA ASP A 200 -4.45 21.37 7.88
C ASP A 200 -4.98 22.15 9.10
N PRO A 201 -6.09 22.90 8.99
CA PRO A 201 -6.56 23.76 10.07
C PRO A 201 -7.04 23.00 11.32
N VAL A 202 -7.44 21.73 11.19
CA VAL A 202 -7.95 20.90 12.30
C VAL A 202 -6.88 19.92 12.77
N ALA A 203 -6.20 19.25 11.83
CA ALA A 203 -5.13 18.31 12.17
C ALA A 203 -3.81 19.01 12.56
N GLN A 204 -3.69 20.33 12.36
CA GLN A 204 -2.46 21.13 12.35
C GLN A 204 -1.49 20.68 11.24
N THR A 205 -1.10 19.41 11.28
CA THR A 205 -0.46 18.70 10.18
C THR A 205 -1.12 17.33 10.06
N LEU A 206 -1.68 17.06 8.89
CA LEU A 206 -2.05 15.71 8.47
C LEU A 206 -0.81 15.04 7.88
N ARG A 207 -0.47 13.87 8.42
CA ARG A 207 0.80 13.18 8.15
C ARG A 207 0.52 11.80 7.60
N MET A 208 1.35 11.35 6.67
CA MET A 208 1.53 9.94 6.35
C MET A 208 2.99 9.58 6.60
N GLY A 209 3.19 8.45 7.23
CA GLY A 209 4.48 8.09 7.81
C GLY A 209 4.62 6.61 8.06
N GLY A 210 5.59 6.30 8.93
CA GLY A 210 5.76 4.98 9.50
C GLY A 210 5.66 5.04 11.01
N GLN A 211 4.98 4.06 11.58
CA GLN A 211 5.01 3.74 13.01
C GLN A 211 4.73 2.25 13.16
N PHE A 212 5.29 1.61 14.20
CA PHE A 212 5.11 0.17 14.45
C PHE A 212 5.48 -0.75 13.26
N GLY A 213 6.41 -0.30 12.42
CA GLY A 213 6.92 -1.04 11.25
C GLY A 213 6.00 -0.99 10.03
N VAL A 214 4.92 -0.22 10.05
CA VAL A 214 3.94 -0.14 8.96
C VAL A 214 3.65 1.29 8.55
N LEU A 215 3.11 1.46 7.33
CA LEU A 215 2.59 2.73 6.83
C LEU A 215 1.39 3.16 7.68
N ASP A 216 1.31 4.44 8.03
CA ASP A 216 0.20 5.01 8.80
C ASP A 216 -0.19 6.43 8.35
N TRP A 217 -1.37 6.85 8.80
CA TRP A 217 -1.77 8.24 8.88
C TRP A 217 -1.71 8.71 10.32
N ASN A 218 -1.36 9.98 10.52
CA ASN A 218 -1.37 10.62 11.82
C ASN A 218 -1.91 12.06 11.73
N ARG A 219 -2.64 12.51 12.76
CA ARG A 219 -2.97 13.93 12.97
C ARG A 219 -2.12 14.52 14.08
N ALA A 220 -1.41 15.61 13.80
CA ALA A 220 -0.56 16.26 14.80
C ALA A 220 -1.34 16.88 15.97
N SER A 221 -2.59 17.31 15.75
CA SER A 221 -3.37 18.01 16.77
C SER A 221 -3.80 17.16 17.96
N ASP A 222 -4.05 15.86 17.75
CA ASP A 222 -4.57 14.94 18.77
C ASP A 222 -3.81 13.61 18.84
N ASP A 223 -2.76 13.44 18.04
CA ASP A 223 -1.94 12.23 17.90
C ASP A 223 -2.78 10.95 17.61
N SER A 224 -3.91 11.15 16.93
CA SER A 224 -4.67 10.04 16.39
C SER A 224 -3.91 9.41 15.23
N ILE A 225 -3.85 8.09 15.23
CA ILE A 225 -3.24 7.28 14.18
C ILE A 225 -4.26 6.38 13.52
N MET A 226 -4.00 6.07 12.26
CA MET A 226 -4.70 5.10 11.44
C MET A 226 -3.65 4.27 10.70
N PRO A 227 -3.46 2.98 11.02
CA PRO A 227 -4.33 2.12 11.83
C PRO A 227 -4.25 2.49 13.32
N ASP A 228 -5.09 1.86 14.16
CA ASP A 228 -5.26 2.31 15.55
C ASP A 228 -4.05 2.07 16.48
N GLY A 229 -2.93 1.55 15.96
CA GLY A 229 -1.70 1.25 16.70
C GLY A 229 -1.82 -0.01 17.55
N SER A 230 -2.64 -0.97 17.11
CA SER A 230 -2.74 -2.29 17.72
C SER A 230 -2.16 -3.34 16.79
N PRO A 231 -1.56 -4.43 17.31
CA PRO A 231 -0.95 -5.45 16.46
C PRO A 231 -1.90 -6.02 15.40
N THR A 232 -3.20 -6.09 15.68
CA THR A 232 -4.21 -6.61 14.76
C THR A 232 -4.53 -5.65 13.62
N SER A 233 -4.67 -4.36 13.89
CA SER A 233 -4.99 -3.37 12.86
C SER A 233 -3.74 -3.00 12.04
N ASP A 234 -2.59 -2.93 12.71
CA ASP A 234 -1.29 -2.65 12.09
C ASP A 234 -0.90 -3.77 11.13
N ALA A 235 -1.19 -5.04 11.47
CA ALA A 235 -1.03 -6.17 10.57
C ALA A 235 -1.90 -6.09 9.29
N GLY A 236 -2.92 -5.23 9.28
CA GLY A 236 -3.72 -4.93 8.09
C GLY A 236 -3.12 -3.83 7.20
N SER A 237 -2.12 -3.08 7.70
CA SER A 237 -1.34 -2.12 6.92
C SER A 237 -0.15 -2.79 6.23
N ILE A 238 0.71 -2.01 5.59
CA ILE A 238 1.84 -2.49 4.80
C ILE A 238 3.17 -2.10 5.43
N ALA A 239 4.09 -3.07 5.52
CA ALA A 239 5.48 -2.82 5.85
C ALA A 239 6.21 -2.25 4.63
N ILE A 240 6.87 -1.11 4.80
CA ILE A 240 7.69 -0.48 3.76
C ILE A 240 9.12 -0.99 3.86
N ALA A 241 9.54 -1.78 2.87
CA ALA A 241 10.86 -2.36 2.80
C ALA A 241 11.90 -1.36 2.25
N ALA A 242 13.14 -1.56 2.65
CA ALA A 242 14.27 -0.80 2.13
C ALA A 242 14.45 -1.03 0.62
N ASN A 243 14.87 0.02 -0.08
CA ASN A 243 15.27 0.04 -1.47
C ASN A 243 14.23 -0.47 -2.47
N THR A 244 12.95 -0.45 -2.11
CA THR A 244 11.84 -0.90 -2.96
C THR A 244 10.99 0.30 -3.38
N TRP A 245 10.61 0.36 -4.65
CA TRP A 245 9.66 1.36 -5.15
C TRP A 245 8.24 0.96 -4.79
N TYR A 246 7.50 1.88 -4.19
CA TYR A 246 6.08 1.77 -3.89
C TYR A 246 5.33 2.89 -4.58
N CYS A 247 4.30 2.56 -5.37
CA CYS A 247 3.32 3.54 -5.77
C CYS A 247 2.34 3.75 -4.61
N ILE A 248 2.44 4.88 -3.92
CA ILE A 248 1.52 5.24 -2.85
C ILE A 248 0.53 6.26 -3.38
N GLU A 249 -0.74 5.97 -3.19
CA GLU A 249 -1.83 6.83 -3.61
C GLU A 249 -2.84 7.01 -2.49
N PHE A 250 -3.42 8.21 -2.40
CA PHE A 250 -4.44 8.53 -1.42
C PHE A 250 -5.58 9.33 -2.02
N HIS A 251 -6.71 9.30 -1.35
CA HIS A 251 -7.86 10.17 -1.56
C HIS A 251 -8.26 10.81 -0.22
N LEU A 252 -8.48 12.13 -0.25
CA LEU A 252 -9.09 12.89 0.83
C LEU A 252 -10.39 13.50 0.33
N SER A 253 -11.52 13.06 0.89
CA SER A 253 -12.79 13.73 0.66
C SER A 253 -12.93 14.95 1.56
N ARG A 254 -13.03 16.13 0.93
CA ARG A 254 -13.19 17.41 1.65
C ARG A 254 -14.64 17.68 2.05
N THR A 255 -15.54 16.77 1.70
CA THR A 255 -16.97 16.85 2.03
C THR A 255 -17.37 15.82 3.08
N THR A 256 -16.93 14.58 2.94
CA THR A 256 -17.38 13.48 3.83
C THR A 256 -16.37 13.15 4.93
N GLY A 257 -15.12 13.58 4.81
CA GLY A 257 -14.03 13.16 5.68
C GLY A 257 -13.48 11.77 5.37
N GLN A 258 -13.94 11.15 4.28
CA GLN A 258 -13.41 9.87 3.82
C GLN A 258 -11.94 10.02 3.44
N ILE A 259 -11.10 9.13 3.98
CA ILE A 259 -9.71 8.93 3.56
C ILE A 259 -9.60 7.52 3.01
N GLU A 260 -8.99 7.37 1.85
CA GLU A 260 -8.68 6.06 1.25
C GLU A 260 -7.21 6.02 0.86
N THR A 261 -6.59 4.85 1.02
CA THR A 261 -5.16 4.66 0.73
C THR A 261 -4.97 3.42 -0.13
N TRP A 262 -4.08 3.53 -1.12
CA TRP A 262 -3.66 2.42 -1.97
C TRP A 262 -2.14 2.35 -2.06
N VAL A 263 -1.63 1.13 -2.10
CA VAL A 263 -0.22 0.86 -2.39
C VAL A 263 -0.11 -0.15 -3.51
N ASN A 264 0.64 0.20 -4.55
CA ASN A 264 0.77 -0.57 -5.79
C ASN A 264 -0.61 -0.93 -6.40
N GLY A 265 -1.54 0.03 -6.35
CA GLY A 265 -2.91 -0.11 -6.84
C GLY A 265 -3.87 -0.84 -5.89
N ASN A 266 -3.38 -1.50 -4.84
CA ASN A 266 -4.20 -2.27 -3.90
C ASN A 266 -4.70 -1.41 -2.75
N VAL A 267 -5.99 -1.55 -2.38
CA VAL A 267 -6.57 -0.85 -1.22
C VAL A 267 -5.89 -1.32 0.06
N ILE A 268 -5.47 -0.38 0.91
CA ILE A 268 -5.03 -0.66 2.28
C ILE A 268 -6.19 -0.34 3.22
N ALA A 269 -6.98 -1.36 3.57
CA ALA A 269 -8.25 -1.18 4.29
C ALA A 269 -8.05 -0.60 5.71
N SER A 270 -6.94 -0.91 6.38
CA SER A 270 -6.60 -0.35 7.69
C SER A 270 -6.20 1.13 7.64
N LEU A 271 -5.85 1.63 6.44
CA LEU A 271 -5.54 3.03 6.15
C LEU A 271 -6.69 3.74 5.41
N THR A 272 -7.89 3.17 5.50
CA THR A 272 -9.10 3.69 4.87
C THR A 272 -10.17 3.86 5.94
N THR A 273 -10.77 5.04 6.01
CA THR A 273 -11.88 5.32 6.93
C THR A 273 -13.13 4.53 6.53
N PRO A 274 -13.99 4.16 7.50
CA PRO A 274 -13.96 4.54 8.91
C PRO A 274 -12.96 3.72 9.75
N GLN A 275 -12.33 4.36 10.73
CA GLN A 275 -11.50 3.71 11.74
C GLN A 275 -11.85 4.24 13.13
N THR A 276 -11.95 3.34 14.13
CA THR A 276 -12.50 3.68 15.45
C THR A 276 -11.68 4.77 16.15
N ARG A 277 -10.35 4.63 16.18
CA ARG A 277 -9.45 5.62 16.80
C ARG A 277 -9.35 6.92 15.97
N TRP A 278 -9.44 6.82 14.65
CA TRP A 278 -9.41 7.99 13.77
C TRP A 278 -10.63 8.89 13.96
N GLY A 279 -11.78 8.28 14.28
CA GLY A 279 -13.06 8.95 14.39
C GLY A 279 -13.68 9.28 13.03
N SER A 280 -14.89 9.85 13.05
CA SER A 280 -15.66 10.19 11.85
C SER A 280 -15.98 11.69 11.72
N SER A 281 -15.51 12.53 12.65
CA SER A 281 -15.80 13.97 12.67
C SER A 281 -14.75 14.81 11.94
N TYR A 282 -13.57 14.25 11.65
CA TYR A 282 -12.51 14.95 10.94
C TYR A 282 -12.76 14.97 9.44
N ILE A 283 -12.76 16.16 8.87
CA ILE A 283 -12.84 16.39 7.41
C ILE A 283 -11.54 17.07 6.98
N PRO A 284 -10.69 16.41 6.16
CA PRO A 284 -9.45 17.00 5.69
C PRO A 284 -9.68 18.27 4.89
N ASN A 285 -8.91 19.31 5.19
CA ASN A 285 -8.93 20.56 4.43
C ASN A 285 -7.52 21.17 4.30
N PRO A 286 -6.55 20.43 3.73
CA PRO A 286 -5.16 20.85 3.70
C PRO A 286 -4.91 22.02 2.74
N SER A 287 -3.92 22.85 3.05
CA SER A 287 -3.53 24.02 2.26
C SER A 287 -2.31 23.80 1.35
N ASN A 288 -1.49 22.81 1.66
CA ASN A 288 -0.27 22.45 0.93
C ASN A 288 -0.09 20.92 0.93
N TRP A 289 0.87 20.44 0.14
CA TRP A 289 1.25 19.03 0.12
C TRP A 289 2.76 18.91 -0.07
N GLY A 290 3.43 18.11 0.76
CA GLY A 290 4.87 17.95 0.75
C GLY A 290 5.29 16.50 0.92
N LEU A 291 6.35 16.12 0.19
CA LEU A 291 7.07 14.86 0.33
C LEU A 291 8.46 15.13 0.88
N GLY A 292 8.90 14.31 1.82
CA GLY A 292 10.03 14.65 2.66
C GLY A 292 10.48 13.52 3.57
N TRP A 293 11.15 13.90 4.65
CA TRP A 293 11.41 13.02 5.78
C TRP A 293 11.48 13.85 7.04
N GLU A 294 10.76 13.41 8.06
CA GLU A 294 10.79 13.90 9.43
C GLU A 294 10.79 12.69 10.36
N SER A 295 11.58 12.76 11.44
CA SER A 295 11.59 11.69 12.45
C SER A 295 11.58 12.27 13.86
N TYR A 296 10.81 11.61 14.72
CA TYR A 296 10.72 11.90 16.15
C TYR A 296 11.67 11.00 16.97
N GLY A 297 11.98 9.81 16.46
CA GLY A 297 12.97 8.86 17.03
C GLY A 297 14.43 9.14 16.67
N SER A 298 14.70 10.20 15.91
CA SER A 298 16.04 10.53 15.37
C SER A 298 16.53 9.63 14.23
N ASP A 299 15.62 8.93 13.56
CA ASP A 299 15.96 8.04 12.45
C ASP A 299 16.32 8.81 11.18
N PRO A 300 17.54 8.61 10.63
CA PRO A 300 17.90 9.14 9.34
C PRO A 300 17.21 8.35 8.22
N ASN A 301 17.02 9.00 7.07
CA ASN A 301 16.69 8.27 5.85
C ASN A 301 17.09 9.08 4.61
N THR A 302 17.29 8.36 3.51
CA THR A 302 17.30 8.96 2.18
C THR A 302 16.13 8.37 1.42
N VAL A 303 15.26 9.23 0.92
CA VAL A 303 14.04 8.82 0.21
C VAL A 303 14.06 9.41 -1.19
N TRP A 304 13.77 8.60 -2.18
CA TRP A 304 13.55 9.06 -3.55
C TRP A 304 12.06 9.08 -3.85
N TYR A 305 11.60 10.15 -4.46
CA TYR A 305 10.23 10.36 -4.89
C TYR A 305 10.19 10.63 -6.38
N ASP A 306 9.21 10.03 -7.06
CA ASP A 306 9.11 10.14 -8.50
C ASP A 306 7.65 10.08 -8.98
N ASP A 307 7.42 10.50 -10.22
CA ASP A 307 6.14 10.50 -10.92
C ASP A 307 4.99 11.09 -10.08
N ILE A 308 5.27 12.19 -9.38
CA ILE A 308 4.34 12.77 -8.41
C ILE A 308 3.17 13.45 -9.14
N ALA A 309 1.97 13.27 -8.61
CA ALA A 309 0.77 13.87 -9.17
C ALA A 309 -0.28 14.12 -8.09
N LEU A 310 -1.02 15.21 -8.26
CA LEU A 310 -2.22 15.55 -7.52
C LEU A 310 -3.36 15.77 -8.52
N GLY A 311 -4.56 15.33 -8.19
CA GLY A 311 -5.74 15.52 -9.03
C GLY A 311 -7.04 15.51 -8.25
N THR A 312 -8.15 15.61 -8.96
CA THR A 312 -9.52 15.57 -8.39
C THR A 312 -10.24 14.24 -8.63
N SER A 313 -9.52 13.26 -9.18
CA SER A 313 -9.99 11.90 -9.41
C SER A 313 -8.82 10.92 -9.32
N ARG A 314 -9.15 9.63 -9.25
CA ARG A 314 -8.17 8.56 -9.10
C ARG A 314 -7.09 8.61 -10.19
N LEU A 315 -5.83 8.59 -9.78
CA LEU A 315 -4.65 8.72 -10.65
C LEU A 315 -4.08 7.35 -11.05
N GLY A 316 -4.13 6.40 -10.13
CA GLY A 316 -3.64 5.04 -10.31
C GLY A 316 -2.13 4.89 -10.26
N CYS A 317 -1.73 3.62 -10.35
CA CYS A 317 -0.39 3.13 -10.60
C CYS A 317 -0.44 2.45 -11.99
#